data_AF-A0A2B4RNQ5-F1
#
_entry.id   AF-A0A2B4RNQ5-F1
#
_cell.length_a   1.000
_cell.length_b   1.000
_cell.length_c   1.000
_cell.angle_alpha   90.00
_cell.angle_beta   90.00
_cell.angle_gamma   90.00
#
_symmetry.space_group_name_H-M   'P 1'
#
loop_
_entity.id
_entity.type
_entity.pdbx_description
1 polymer ?
#
loop_
_entity_poly.entity_id
_entity_poly.type
_entity_poly.pdbx_seq_one_letter_code
_entity_poly.pdbx_strand_id
1 'polypeptide(L)'
;MASGSNEDIKETIRRCVRDEMRNFQDGRSGVQSLINRTRSLIRTATYSTAREMEDDIMDLLNICLTSTYFQYNGKHYKQLHGTAMGSPVSVVIAEIVMQNIEERALSTCRQTIPLWLRYVDDTFTAVRHDEIDAFHNHLNEQNTDIQFTREVEENGKLPFLDCLVSHNDNSLRTTVYRKPTHTDRLLDESSYNPTSHKATTIRTLTRRAQLVCDSTDSLSDENKYLHRVFTKNNYNNDFIRRNTHRPTTTTETNDTATPTTTATIPYIKGMSENISRILLPFNIRVAHKPITTLRQLLTNVKDKDEPRNRQGTIYKINCSDCQASYIGETGRNLTTRLTEHRRATRKGDVSNHIAEHHRLTNHNIDWDSAQCLTYSTDYFQRLTLESWFTNLEQTPLNRCQQLPAPYKRLIHDINITNDRKRTT
;
A
#
# COMPACT_ATOMS: atom_id res chain seq x y z
N MET A 1 9.95 -1.91 0.81
CA MET A 1 9.98 -2.37 2.21
C MET A 1 8.89 -1.63 2.96
N ALA A 2 7.72 -2.22 3.17
CA ALA A 2 6.63 -1.72 4.05
C ALA A 2 5.38 -2.64 3.98
N SER A 3 5.54 -3.96 3.82
CA SER A 3 4.39 -4.88 3.69
C SER A 3 4.34 -5.95 4.79
N GLY A 4 5.25 -5.90 5.76
CA GLY A 4 5.30 -6.85 6.88
C GLY A 4 4.92 -6.26 8.24
N SER A 5 4.79 -4.93 8.39
CA SER A 5 4.63 -4.28 9.70
C SER A 5 3.17 -4.04 10.12
N ASN A 6 2.23 -3.92 9.18
CA ASN A 6 0.84 -3.60 9.51
C ASN A 6 0.04 -4.83 10.00
N GLU A 7 0.39 -6.03 9.55
CA GLU A 7 -0.25 -7.28 9.99
C GLU A 7 0.16 -7.61 11.44
N ASP A 8 1.45 -7.44 11.77
CA ASP A 8 2.00 -7.68 13.11
C ASP A 8 1.52 -6.66 14.15
N ILE A 9 1.30 -5.40 13.77
CA ILE A 9 0.71 -4.39 14.66
C ILE A 9 -0.77 -4.68 14.90
N LYS A 10 -1.54 -4.99 13.84
CA LYS A 10 -2.94 -5.43 13.97
C LYS A 10 -3.07 -6.66 14.85
N GLU A 11 -2.14 -7.58 14.75
CA GLU A 11 -2.13 -8.81 15.53
C GLU A 11 -1.70 -8.61 16.98
N THR A 12 -0.70 -7.77 17.21
CA THR A 12 -0.30 -7.33 18.55
C THR A 12 -1.47 -6.65 19.24
N ILE A 13 -2.24 -5.83 18.52
CA ILE A 13 -3.40 -5.14 19.08
C ILE A 13 -4.60 -6.08 19.27
N ARG A 14 -4.88 -7.01 18.35
CA ARG A 14 -5.90 -8.07 18.59
C ARG A 14 -5.56 -8.92 19.82
N ARG A 15 -4.27 -9.16 20.07
CA ARG A 15 -3.80 -9.83 21.29
C ARG A 15 -3.95 -8.93 22.51
N CYS A 16 -3.54 -7.67 22.44
CA CYS A 16 -3.72 -6.70 23.52
C CYS A 16 -5.18 -6.48 23.88
N VAL A 17 -6.09 -6.31 22.91
CA VAL A 17 -7.54 -6.20 23.14
C VAL A 17 -8.08 -7.46 23.82
N ARG A 18 -7.65 -8.66 23.39
CA ARG A 18 -8.03 -9.91 24.05
C ARG A 18 -7.49 -10.00 25.47
N ASP A 19 -6.25 -9.57 25.68
CA ASP A 19 -5.59 -9.56 26.99
C ASP A 19 -6.23 -8.50 27.91
N GLU A 20 -6.64 -7.34 27.40
CA GLU A 20 -7.38 -6.30 28.12
C GLU A 20 -8.81 -6.77 28.46
N MET A 21 -9.49 -7.45 27.54
CA MET A 21 -10.78 -8.09 27.81
C MET A 21 -10.69 -9.21 28.85
N ARG A 22 -9.57 -9.96 28.90
CA ARG A 22 -9.28 -10.92 29.97
C ARG A 22 -8.96 -10.21 31.30
N ASN A 23 -8.16 -9.14 31.28
CA ASN A 23 -7.82 -8.36 32.48
C ASN A 23 -9.04 -7.64 33.07
N PHE A 24 -10.02 -7.25 32.23
CA PHE A 24 -11.32 -6.74 32.65
C PHE A 24 -12.13 -7.79 33.43
N GLN A 25 -12.09 -9.06 32.98
CA GLN A 25 -12.72 -10.19 33.69
C GLN A 25 -12.07 -10.47 35.05
N ASP A 26 -10.77 -10.19 35.19
CA ASP A 26 -9.99 -10.42 36.43
C ASP A 26 -9.97 -9.20 37.39
N GLY A 27 -10.73 -8.13 37.11
CA GLY A 27 -10.89 -6.98 38.01
C GLY A 27 -9.62 -6.14 38.23
N ARG A 28 -8.60 -6.23 37.35
CA ARG A 28 -7.37 -5.43 37.43
C ARG A 28 -7.42 -4.28 36.42
N SER A 29 -7.57 -3.03 36.88
CA SER A 29 -7.61 -1.84 36.03
C SER A 29 -6.27 -1.60 35.30
N GLY A 30 -6.17 -2.03 34.03
CA GLY A 30 -4.95 -2.00 33.22
C GLY A 30 -4.67 -0.71 32.44
N VAL A 31 -5.69 0.12 32.21
CA VAL A 31 -5.61 1.31 31.32
C VAL A 31 -4.62 2.36 31.85
N GLN A 32 -4.64 2.63 33.16
CA GLN A 32 -3.72 3.60 33.79
C GLN A 32 -2.25 3.13 33.72
N SER A 33 -2.01 1.82 33.77
CA SER A 33 -0.67 1.22 33.68
C SER A 33 -0.09 1.33 32.26
N LEU A 34 -0.94 1.19 31.23
CA LEU A 34 -0.56 1.32 29.83
C LEU A 34 -0.28 2.78 29.46
N ILE A 35 -1.13 3.71 29.89
CA ILE A 35 -0.92 5.16 29.71
C ILE A 35 0.39 5.60 30.39
N ASN A 36 0.66 5.11 31.61
CA ASN A 36 1.89 5.42 32.33
C ASN A 36 3.14 4.82 31.66
N ARG A 37 3.04 3.62 31.07
CA ARG A 37 4.14 3.01 30.29
C ARG A 37 4.43 3.76 28.99
N THR A 38 3.39 4.19 28.28
CA THR A 38 3.53 4.96 27.03
C THR A 38 4.07 6.36 27.29
N ARG A 39 3.58 7.04 28.34
CA ARG A 39 4.15 8.34 28.79
C ARG A 39 5.61 8.20 29.24
N SER A 40 5.96 7.12 29.94
CA SER A 40 7.34 6.84 30.33
C SER A 40 8.23 6.64 29.10
N LEU A 41 7.80 5.87 28.09
CA LEU A 41 8.58 5.61 26.87
C LEU A 41 8.83 6.87 26.03
N ILE A 42 7.84 7.78 25.96
CA ILE A 42 7.97 9.06 25.26
C ILE A 42 8.93 10.01 26.01
N ARG A 43 8.87 10.04 27.35
CA ARG A 43 9.77 10.87 28.17
C ARG A 43 11.23 10.42 28.12
N THR A 44 11.49 9.11 27.97
CA THR A 44 12.86 8.58 27.84
C THR A 44 13.44 8.78 26.43
N ALA A 45 12.61 9.06 25.43
CA ALA A 45 13.03 9.20 24.02
C ALA A 45 13.41 10.64 23.61
N THR A 46 13.08 11.65 24.42
CA THR A 46 13.44 13.04 24.14
C THR A 46 14.87 13.35 24.63
N TYR A 47 15.82 13.20 23.72
CA TYR A 47 17.20 13.68 23.88
C TYR A 47 17.27 15.21 23.96
N SER A 48 18.25 15.73 24.70
CA SER A 48 18.54 17.16 24.89
C SER A 48 18.82 17.95 23.59
N THR A 49 19.02 17.27 22.46
CA THR A 49 19.16 17.86 21.11
C THR A 49 17.82 18.24 20.46
N ALA A 50 16.67 17.79 20.96
CA ALA A 50 15.36 18.10 20.37
C ALA A 50 14.94 19.57 20.55
N ARG A 51 15.53 20.28 21.54
CA ARG A 51 15.11 21.63 21.93
C ARG A 51 15.58 22.73 20.96
N GLU A 52 16.65 22.48 20.21
CA GLU A 52 17.20 23.42 19.22
C GLU A 52 16.54 23.29 17.84
N MET A 53 15.83 22.19 17.57
CA MET A 53 15.16 21.91 16.29
C MET A 53 13.63 21.96 16.39
N GLU A 54 13.08 22.34 17.54
CA GLU A 54 11.63 22.34 17.80
C GLU A 54 10.91 23.25 16.80
N ASP A 55 11.40 24.48 16.63
CA ASP A 55 10.81 25.47 15.71
C ASP A 55 10.86 24.99 14.25
N ASP A 56 12.01 24.47 13.80
CA ASP A 56 12.17 23.94 12.44
C ASP A 56 11.23 22.76 12.17
N ILE A 57 11.06 21.86 13.15
CA ILE A 57 10.16 20.71 13.03
C ILE A 57 8.70 21.19 12.97
N MET A 58 8.33 22.17 13.79
CA MET A 58 6.98 22.73 13.80
C MET A 58 6.66 23.47 12.50
N ASP A 59 7.62 24.19 11.93
CA ASP A 59 7.48 24.86 10.64
C ASP A 59 7.32 23.86 9.49
N LEU A 60 8.16 22.82 9.45
CA LEU A 60 8.04 21.75 8.46
C LEU A 60 6.71 20.99 8.61
N LEU A 61 6.26 20.75 9.83
CA LEU A 61 4.98 20.12 10.11
C LEU A 61 3.81 20.99 9.61
N ASN A 62 3.85 22.29 9.90
CA ASN A 62 2.86 23.24 9.42
C ASN A 62 2.80 23.26 7.89
N ILE A 63 3.94 23.26 7.20
CA ILE A 63 3.99 23.16 5.74
C ILE A 63 3.33 21.85 5.28
N CYS A 64 3.70 20.71 5.89
CA CYS A 64 3.14 19.40 5.52
C CYS A 64 1.62 19.33 5.69
N LEU A 65 1.07 19.93 6.74
CA LEU A 65 -0.36 19.88 7.04
C LEU A 65 -1.16 20.90 6.22
N THR A 66 -0.62 22.08 5.98
CA THR A 66 -1.32 23.18 5.29
C THR A 66 -1.15 23.18 3.77
N SER A 67 -0.14 22.47 3.25
CA SER A 67 0.17 22.42 1.81
C SER A 67 -0.40 21.19 1.11
N THR A 68 -1.59 20.74 1.53
CA THR A 68 -2.27 19.61 0.90
C THR A 68 -3.10 20.09 -0.29
N TYR A 69 -2.53 19.96 -1.50
CA TYR A 69 -3.20 20.26 -2.77
C TYR A 69 -3.41 18.98 -3.58
N PHE A 70 -4.54 18.90 -4.29
CA PHE A 70 -4.82 17.80 -5.22
C PHE A 70 -5.63 18.28 -6.43
N GLN A 71 -5.58 17.51 -7.51
CA GLN A 71 -6.35 17.79 -8.74
C GLN A 71 -7.48 16.77 -8.90
N TYR A 72 -8.66 17.26 -9.29
CA TYR A 72 -9.83 16.43 -9.62
C TYR A 72 -10.72 17.12 -10.66
N ASN A 73 -11.14 16.40 -11.70
CA ASN A 73 -11.84 16.91 -12.87
C ASN A 73 -11.19 18.16 -13.47
N GLY A 74 -9.86 18.15 -13.61
CA GLY A 74 -9.11 19.26 -14.18
C GLY A 74 -8.99 20.51 -13.29
N LYS A 75 -9.54 20.50 -12.07
CA LYS A 75 -9.49 21.61 -11.12
C LYS A 75 -8.57 21.29 -9.95
N HIS A 76 -7.90 22.32 -9.43
CA HIS A 76 -7.06 22.21 -8.24
C HIS A 76 -7.86 22.53 -6.98
N TYR A 77 -7.67 21.72 -5.94
CA TYR A 77 -8.31 21.88 -4.65
C TYR A 77 -7.25 21.90 -3.55
N LYS A 78 -7.55 22.64 -2.47
CA LYS A 78 -6.79 22.65 -1.22
C LYS A 78 -7.65 22.01 -0.13
N GLN A 79 -7.10 21.07 0.61
CA GLN A 79 -7.78 20.55 1.80
C GLN A 79 -7.78 21.64 2.89
N LEU A 80 -8.96 22.01 3.36
CA LEU A 80 -9.13 23.06 4.38
C LEU A 80 -9.23 22.50 5.80
N HIS A 81 -9.88 21.35 5.96
CA HIS A 81 -10.08 20.70 7.25
C HIS A 81 -9.57 19.25 7.26
N GLY A 82 -9.07 18.82 8.42
CA GLY A 82 -8.50 17.50 8.62
C GLY A 82 -7.12 17.33 7.99
N THR A 83 -6.63 16.09 8.02
CA THR A 83 -5.33 15.70 7.45
C THR A 83 -5.52 14.85 6.20
N ALA A 84 -4.53 14.85 5.31
CA ALA A 84 -4.62 14.17 4.03
C ALA A 84 -4.45 12.66 4.19
N MET A 85 -5.43 11.86 3.75
CA MET A 85 -5.27 10.42 3.71
C MET A 85 -4.08 10.03 2.81
N GLY A 86 -3.13 9.29 3.38
CA GLY A 86 -1.91 8.86 2.68
C GLY A 86 -0.70 9.78 2.88
N SER A 87 -0.85 10.92 3.56
CA SER A 87 0.32 11.68 4.04
C SER A 87 0.98 10.92 5.21
N PRO A 88 2.32 10.71 5.19
CA PRO A 88 3.02 9.96 6.24
C PRO A 88 2.82 10.53 7.65
N VAL A 89 2.60 11.84 7.76
CA VAL A 89 2.47 12.55 9.03
C VAL A 89 1.02 12.51 9.57
N SER A 90 0.05 12.30 8.68
CA SER A 90 -1.38 12.44 9.01
C SER A 90 -1.85 11.44 10.05
N VAL A 91 -1.33 10.21 10.04
CA VAL A 91 -1.69 9.18 11.01
C VAL A 91 -1.25 9.58 12.42
N VAL A 92 -0.03 10.10 12.58
CA VAL A 92 0.51 10.51 13.87
C VAL A 92 -0.25 11.71 14.42
N ILE A 93 -0.57 12.68 13.57
CA ILE A 93 -1.33 13.88 14.00
C ILE A 93 -2.77 13.53 14.37
N ALA A 94 -3.45 12.69 13.57
CA ALA A 94 -4.78 12.21 13.90
C ALA A 94 -4.80 11.48 15.25
N GLU A 95 -3.80 10.62 15.50
CA GLU A 95 -3.64 9.90 16.76
C GLU A 95 -3.48 10.85 17.95
N ILE A 96 -2.61 11.87 17.86
CA ILE A 96 -2.40 12.87 18.92
C ILE A 96 -3.69 13.67 19.20
N VAL A 97 -4.38 14.12 18.16
CA VAL A 97 -5.62 14.89 18.30
C VAL A 97 -6.72 14.04 18.96
N MET A 98 -6.89 12.79 18.52
CA MET A 98 -7.88 11.88 19.10
C MET A 98 -7.55 11.55 20.57
N GLN A 99 -6.28 11.30 20.91
CA GLN A 99 -5.86 11.11 22.30
C GLN A 99 -6.19 12.33 23.17
N ASN A 100 -5.96 13.55 22.68
CA ASN A 100 -6.30 14.76 23.44
C ASN A 100 -7.81 14.88 23.70
N ILE A 101 -8.63 14.63 22.67
CA ILE A 101 -10.09 14.67 22.78
C ILE A 101 -10.58 13.61 23.78
N GLU A 102 -10.06 12.39 23.70
CA GLU A 102 -10.42 11.28 24.57
C GLU A 102 -9.98 11.50 26.01
N GLU A 103 -8.74 11.93 26.25
CA GLU A 103 -8.25 12.24 27.60
C GLU A 103 -9.12 13.32 28.26
N ARG A 104 -9.51 14.35 27.51
CA ARG A 104 -10.44 15.38 27.98
C ARG A 104 -11.83 14.82 28.25
N ALA A 105 -12.39 14.04 27.34
CA ALA A 105 -13.71 13.45 27.51
C ALA A 105 -13.78 12.55 28.75
N LEU A 106 -12.79 11.66 28.91
CA LEU A 106 -12.73 10.69 30.00
C LEU A 106 -12.46 11.35 31.35
N SER A 107 -11.64 12.40 31.40
CA SER A 107 -11.34 13.13 32.65
C SER A 107 -12.47 14.03 33.13
N THR A 108 -13.30 14.53 32.21
CA THR A 108 -14.45 15.40 32.52
C THR A 108 -15.78 14.65 32.60
N CYS A 109 -15.77 13.35 32.30
CA CYS A 109 -16.95 12.50 32.40
C CYS A 109 -17.41 12.41 33.86
N ARG A 110 -18.72 12.52 34.11
CA ARG A 110 -19.30 12.42 35.46
C ARG A 110 -19.13 11.04 36.09
N GLN A 111 -18.94 10.02 35.27
CA GLN A 111 -18.83 8.62 35.70
C GLN A 111 -17.51 8.01 35.25
N THR A 112 -17.00 7.09 36.05
CA THR A 112 -15.83 6.28 35.67
C THR A 112 -16.22 5.32 34.56
N ILE A 113 -15.55 5.41 33.43
CA ILE A 113 -15.73 4.48 32.31
C ILE A 113 -14.91 3.21 32.58
N PRO A 114 -15.54 2.04 32.73
CA PRO A 114 -14.88 0.80 33.12
C PRO A 114 -13.99 0.22 32.01
N LEU A 115 -14.27 0.54 30.75
CA LEU A 115 -13.53 0.08 29.59
C LEU A 115 -13.56 1.14 28.48
N TRP A 116 -12.39 1.50 27.97
CA TRP A 116 -12.23 2.33 26.77
C TRP A 116 -11.10 1.74 25.93
N LEU A 117 -11.44 1.21 24.77
CA LEU A 117 -10.51 0.66 23.80
C LEU A 117 -10.62 1.49 22.52
N ARG A 118 -9.49 1.74 21.86
CA ARG A 118 -9.47 2.40 20.55
C ARG A 118 -8.53 1.70 19.58
N TYR A 119 -8.99 1.59 18.35
CA TYR A 119 -8.18 1.18 17.21
C TYR A 119 -8.36 2.19 16.08
N VAL A 120 -7.39 3.09 15.91
CA VAL A 120 -7.45 4.19 14.94
C VAL A 120 -8.71 5.03 15.17
N ASP A 121 -9.73 4.87 14.33
CA ASP A 121 -11.01 5.56 14.32
C ASP A 121 -12.14 4.80 15.04
N ASP A 122 -11.99 3.49 15.27
CA ASP A 122 -12.98 2.67 15.95
C ASP A 122 -12.75 2.65 17.47
N THR A 123 -13.80 2.92 18.25
CA THR A 123 -13.77 2.84 19.73
C THR A 123 -14.73 1.78 20.25
N PHE A 124 -14.37 1.15 21.37
CA PHE A 124 -15.22 0.19 22.09
C PHE A 124 -15.24 0.55 23.56
N THR A 125 -16.43 0.69 24.12
CA THR A 125 -16.61 1.12 25.52
C THR A 125 -17.78 0.40 26.16
N ALA A 126 -17.69 0.19 27.47
CA ALA A 126 -18.77 -0.34 28.29
C ALA A 126 -19.33 0.78 29.16
N VAL A 127 -20.62 1.06 29.01
CA VAL A 127 -21.34 2.14 29.72
C VAL A 127 -22.68 1.59 30.18
N ARG A 128 -23.20 2.09 31.32
CA ARG A 128 -24.56 1.71 31.74
C ARG A 128 -25.57 2.14 30.68
N HIS A 129 -26.56 1.28 30.42
CA HIS A 129 -27.49 1.45 29.31
C HIS A 129 -28.24 2.79 29.33
N ASP A 130 -28.62 3.27 30.52
CA ASP A 130 -29.31 4.54 30.75
C ASP A 130 -28.43 5.78 30.54
N GLU A 131 -27.11 5.63 30.56
CA GLU A 131 -26.14 6.73 30.42
C GLU A 131 -25.52 6.82 29.03
N ILE A 132 -25.86 5.90 28.11
CA ILE A 132 -25.28 5.86 26.76
C ILE A 132 -25.53 7.17 26.01
N ASP A 133 -26.72 7.76 26.15
CA ASP A 133 -27.08 9.05 25.55
C ASP A 133 -26.29 10.22 26.13
N ALA A 134 -26.25 10.31 27.46
CA ALA A 134 -25.52 11.36 28.15
C ALA A 134 -24.03 11.32 27.82
N PHE A 135 -23.43 10.12 27.82
CA PHE A 135 -22.02 9.95 27.51
C PHE A 135 -21.70 10.24 26.04
N HIS A 136 -22.56 9.82 25.11
CA HIS A 136 -22.37 10.11 23.69
C HIS A 136 -22.42 11.62 23.40
N ASN A 137 -23.38 12.32 24.01
CA ASN A 137 -23.46 13.79 23.88
C ASN A 137 -22.21 14.46 24.47
N HIS A 138 -21.75 14.01 25.63
CA HIS A 138 -20.52 14.50 26.26
C HIS A 138 -19.27 14.31 25.39
N LEU A 139 -19.15 13.17 24.68
CA LEU A 139 -18.08 12.95 23.71
C LEU A 139 -18.13 13.97 22.57
N ASN A 140 -19.31 14.25 22.04
CA ASN A 140 -19.54 15.17 20.92
C ASN A 140 -19.43 16.65 21.30
N GLU A 141 -19.52 16.98 22.59
CA GLU A 141 -19.26 18.32 23.11
C GLU A 141 -17.77 18.69 23.16
N GLN A 142 -16.86 17.70 23.12
CA GLN A 142 -15.42 17.97 23.26
C GLN A 142 -14.80 18.72 22.09
N ASN A 143 -15.36 18.55 20.89
CA ASN A 143 -14.85 19.15 19.67
C ASN A 143 -15.97 19.32 18.63
N THR A 144 -16.06 20.49 17.99
CA THR A 144 -17.11 20.78 17.00
C THR A 144 -16.89 20.09 15.64
N ASP A 145 -15.64 19.79 15.30
CA ASP A 145 -15.24 19.28 13.98
C ASP A 145 -15.16 17.75 13.94
N ILE A 146 -15.04 17.10 15.09
CA ILE A 146 -14.99 15.65 15.25
C ILE A 146 -16.20 15.19 16.04
N GLN A 147 -17.04 14.38 15.41
CA GLN A 147 -18.26 13.85 15.99
C GLN A 147 -18.18 12.31 16.00
N PHE A 148 -18.35 11.74 17.18
CA PHE A 148 -18.50 10.32 17.38
C PHE A 148 -19.87 9.88 16.84
N THR A 149 -19.89 8.71 16.22
CA THR A 149 -21.10 7.94 15.97
C THR A 149 -21.09 6.73 16.90
N ARG A 150 -22.23 6.09 17.12
CA ARG A 150 -22.32 4.93 18.01
C ARG A 150 -23.19 3.83 17.43
N GLU A 151 -22.83 2.61 17.77
CA GLU A 151 -23.65 1.41 17.65
C GLU A 151 -23.91 0.92 19.07
N VAL A 152 -25.15 0.54 19.38
CA VAL A 152 -25.52 0.03 20.70
C VAL A 152 -25.65 -1.48 20.61
N GLU A 153 -25.25 -2.16 21.69
CA GLU A 153 -25.38 -3.61 21.82
C GLU A 153 -26.82 -4.08 21.57
N GLU A 154 -26.99 -5.09 20.72
CA GLU A 154 -28.27 -5.70 20.41
C GLU A 154 -28.22 -7.21 20.69
N ASN A 155 -29.18 -7.72 21.47
CA ASN A 155 -29.24 -9.15 21.86
C ASN A 155 -27.94 -9.67 22.49
N GLY A 156 -27.30 -8.86 23.34
CA GLY A 156 -26.06 -9.24 24.01
C GLY A 156 -24.83 -9.19 23.09
N LYS A 157 -24.91 -8.52 21.92
CA LYS A 157 -23.87 -8.57 20.89
C LYS A 157 -23.54 -7.19 20.32
N LEU A 158 -22.24 -6.95 20.11
CA LEU A 158 -21.75 -5.74 19.45
C LEU A 158 -20.53 -6.08 18.57
N PRO A 159 -20.54 -5.73 17.28
CA PRO A 159 -19.36 -5.84 16.43
C PRO A 159 -18.24 -4.88 16.86
N PHE A 160 -17.00 -5.35 16.82
CA PHE A 160 -15.81 -4.51 16.96
C PHE A 160 -14.66 -5.07 16.12
N LEU A 161 -14.19 -4.31 15.13
CA LEU A 161 -13.20 -4.75 14.14
C LEU A 161 -13.64 -6.05 13.42
N ASP A 162 -12.81 -7.09 13.50
CA ASP A 162 -13.06 -8.42 12.92
C ASP A 162 -13.83 -9.35 13.89
N CYS A 163 -14.27 -8.85 15.05
CA CYS A 163 -14.85 -9.64 16.14
C CYS A 163 -16.33 -9.29 16.36
N LEU A 164 -17.14 -10.29 16.62
CA LEU A 164 -18.47 -10.14 17.20
C LEU A 164 -18.31 -10.44 18.69
N VAL A 165 -18.37 -9.39 19.49
CA VAL A 165 -18.28 -9.49 20.95
C VAL A 165 -19.67 -9.82 21.45
N SER A 166 -19.81 -10.87 22.24
CA SER A 166 -21.07 -11.25 22.87
C SER A 166 -20.92 -11.35 24.38
N HIS A 167 -21.86 -10.79 25.12
CA HIS A 167 -21.91 -10.81 26.56
C HIS A 167 -22.84 -11.95 27.05
N ASN A 168 -22.27 -12.91 27.79
CA ASN A 168 -23.01 -13.99 28.46
C ASN A 168 -22.52 -14.13 29.90
N ASP A 169 -23.43 -14.05 30.87
CA ASP A 169 -23.22 -14.37 32.29
C ASP A 169 -21.89 -13.81 32.88
N ASN A 170 -21.67 -12.49 32.73
CA ASN A 170 -20.48 -11.74 33.13
C ASN A 170 -19.17 -12.02 32.35
N SER A 171 -19.23 -12.79 31.27
CA SER A 171 -18.08 -13.05 30.39
C SER A 171 -18.29 -12.46 29.00
N LEU A 172 -17.21 -11.94 28.43
CA LEU A 172 -17.16 -11.55 27.02
C LEU A 172 -16.65 -12.74 26.21
N ARG A 173 -17.42 -13.11 25.19
CA ARG A 173 -17.09 -14.13 24.20
C ARG A 173 -16.83 -13.44 22.87
N THR A 174 -15.95 -14.01 22.05
CA THR A 174 -15.59 -13.43 20.76
C THR A 174 -15.68 -14.46 19.66
N THR A 175 -16.36 -14.08 18.57
CA THR A 175 -16.46 -14.88 17.35
C THR A 175 -16.12 -14.01 16.14
N VAL A 176 -15.89 -14.60 14.97
CA VAL A 176 -15.54 -13.83 13.77
C VAL A 176 -16.75 -13.06 13.25
N TYR A 177 -16.64 -11.74 13.21
CA TYR A 177 -17.68 -10.89 12.61
C TYR A 177 -17.50 -10.76 11.10
N ARG A 178 -18.63 -10.68 10.39
CA ARG A 178 -18.72 -10.43 8.96
C ARG A 178 -19.81 -9.40 8.74
N LYS A 179 -19.48 -8.30 8.06
CA LYS A 179 -20.48 -7.27 7.70
C LYS A 179 -21.59 -7.89 6.84
N PRO A 180 -22.83 -7.38 6.88
CA PRO A 180 -23.93 -7.88 6.05
C PRO A 180 -23.63 -7.90 4.54
N THR A 181 -22.70 -7.06 4.09
CA THR A 181 -22.25 -7.00 2.69
C THR A 181 -21.17 -8.04 2.33
N HIS A 182 -20.76 -8.91 3.26
CA HIS A 182 -19.73 -9.92 3.03
C HIS A 182 -20.22 -10.99 2.04
N THR A 183 -19.55 -11.12 0.90
CA THR A 183 -20.00 -11.99 -0.22
C THR A 183 -19.40 -13.39 -0.21
N ASP A 184 -18.45 -13.66 0.70
CA ASP A 184 -17.57 -14.84 0.70
C ASP A 184 -16.72 -15.00 -0.57
N ARG A 185 -16.58 -13.95 -1.38
CA ARG A 185 -15.72 -13.98 -2.56
C ARG A 185 -14.27 -13.81 -2.14
N LEU A 186 -13.49 -14.88 -2.31
CA LEU A 186 -12.06 -14.91 -2.05
C LEU A 186 -11.28 -14.94 -3.37
N LEU A 187 -9.95 -14.98 -3.26
CA LEU A 187 -9.09 -15.33 -4.38
C LEU A 187 -9.45 -16.74 -4.87
N ASP A 188 -9.99 -16.85 -6.08
CA ASP A 188 -10.40 -18.15 -6.64
C ASP A 188 -9.20 -19.07 -6.91
N GLU A 189 -9.33 -20.38 -6.67
CA GLU A 189 -8.24 -21.34 -6.91
C GLU A 189 -7.82 -21.39 -8.39
N SER A 190 -8.73 -21.15 -9.33
CA SER A 190 -8.44 -21.13 -10.77
C SER A 190 -7.74 -19.84 -11.23
N SER A 191 -7.69 -18.80 -10.39
CA SER A 191 -7.15 -17.49 -10.77
C SER A 191 -5.66 -17.55 -11.14
N TYR A 192 -5.22 -16.64 -12.01
CA TYR A 192 -3.82 -16.52 -12.45
C TYR A 192 -2.94 -15.83 -11.39
N ASN A 193 -2.87 -16.44 -10.22
CA ASN A 193 -2.10 -15.98 -9.07
C ASN A 193 -1.13 -17.06 -8.60
N PRO A 194 0.01 -16.68 -7.99
CA PRO A 194 0.92 -17.61 -7.35
C PRO A 194 0.19 -18.53 -6.36
N THR A 195 0.60 -19.80 -6.33
CA THR A 195 0.07 -20.78 -5.37
C THR A 195 0.26 -20.32 -3.92
N SER A 196 1.33 -19.57 -3.63
CA SER A 196 1.57 -18.98 -2.31
C SER A 196 0.46 -18.01 -1.90
N HIS A 197 -0.05 -17.16 -2.80
CA HIS A 197 -1.12 -16.21 -2.48
C HIS A 197 -2.44 -16.93 -2.16
N LYS A 198 -2.73 -18.00 -2.92
CA LYS A 198 -3.88 -18.89 -2.70
C LYS A 198 -3.77 -19.60 -1.34
N ALA A 199 -2.61 -20.16 -1.04
CA ALA A 199 -2.30 -20.77 0.25
C ALA A 199 -2.43 -19.77 1.42
N THR A 200 -1.92 -18.55 1.26
CA THR A 200 -1.99 -17.48 2.27
C THR A 200 -3.44 -17.10 2.59
N THR A 201 -4.33 -17.10 1.60
CA THR A 201 -5.76 -16.82 1.82
C THR A 201 -6.37 -17.80 2.83
N ILE A 202 -6.08 -19.10 2.70
CA ILE A 202 -6.56 -20.13 3.62
C ILE A 202 -5.89 -20.00 4.99
N ARG A 203 -4.55 -19.83 4.99
CA ARG A 203 -3.75 -19.75 6.21
C ARG A 203 -4.14 -18.56 7.08
N THR A 204 -4.34 -17.39 6.49
CA THR A 204 -4.68 -16.16 7.21
C THR A 204 -6.08 -16.22 7.81
N LEU A 205 -7.08 -16.73 7.07
CA LEU A 205 -8.45 -16.86 7.58
C LEU A 205 -8.58 -17.92 8.68
N THR A 206 -7.92 -19.07 8.54
CA THR A 206 -7.90 -20.12 9.58
C THR A 206 -7.11 -19.70 10.81
N ARG A 207 -6.02 -18.94 10.63
CA ARG A 207 -5.31 -18.30 11.75
C ARG A 207 -6.18 -17.25 12.44
N ARG A 208 -6.90 -16.42 11.68
CA ARG A 208 -7.86 -15.46 12.24
C ARG A 208 -8.92 -16.16 13.07
N ALA A 209 -9.47 -17.29 12.62
CA ALA A 209 -10.43 -18.07 13.38
C ALA A 209 -9.86 -18.49 14.75
N GLN A 210 -8.63 -19.01 14.79
CA GLN A 210 -7.95 -19.40 16.04
C GLN A 210 -7.64 -18.21 16.95
N LEU A 211 -7.40 -17.03 16.39
CA LEU A 211 -7.19 -15.83 17.17
C LEU A 211 -8.53 -15.30 17.70
N VAL A 212 -9.57 -15.23 16.89
CA VAL A 212 -10.79 -14.53 17.29
C VAL A 212 -11.73 -15.41 18.12
N CYS A 213 -11.85 -16.70 17.79
CA CYS A 213 -12.76 -17.61 18.50
C CYS A 213 -12.18 -17.98 19.86
N ASP A 214 -12.94 -17.74 20.92
CA ASP A 214 -12.49 -17.94 22.30
C ASP A 214 -12.91 -19.29 22.91
N SER A 215 -13.75 -20.05 22.21
CA SER A 215 -14.20 -21.39 22.60
C SER A 215 -13.96 -22.42 21.50
N THR A 216 -13.81 -23.69 21.90
CA THR A 216 -13.63 -24.81 20.96
C THR A 216 -14.82 -24.96 20.02
N ASP A 217 -16.03 -24.74 20.50
CA ASP A 217 -17.26 -24.86 19.71
C ASP A 217 -17.35 -23.75 18.65
N SER A 218 -17.15 -22.49 19.05
CA SER A 218 -17.13 -21.37 18.08
C SER A 218 -16.04 -21.52 17.03
N LEU A 219 -14.85 -22.01 17.43
CA LEU A 219 -13.76 -22.30 16.49
C LEU A 219 -14.13 -23.44 15.54
N SER A 220 -14.80 -24.48 16.03
CA SER A 220 -15.28 -25.60 15.21
C SER A 220 -16.29 -25.11 14.16
N ASP A 221 -17.25 -24.29 14.56
CA ASP A 221 -18.27 -23.75 13.66
C ASP A 221 -17.69 -22.76 12.64
N GLU A 222 -16.75 -21.92 13.06
CA GLU A 222 -16.01 -21.03 12.15
C GLU A 222 -15.16 -21.84 11.16
N ASN A 223 -14.51 -22.93 11.58
CA ASN A 223 -13.77 -23.80 10.66
C ASN A 223 -14.69 -24.50 9.64
N LYS A 224 -15.88 -24.97 10.07
CA LYS A 224 -16.90 -25.52 9.16
C LYS A 224 -17.35 -24.46 8.15
N TYR A 225 -17.58 -23.23 8.62
CA TYR A 225 -17.92 -22.11 7.76
C TYR A 225 -16.82 -21.84 6.72
N LEU A 226 -15.57 -21.70 7.16
CA LEU A 226 -14.43 -21.43 6.28
C LEU A 226 -14.23 -22.53 5.25
N HIS A 227 -14.40 -23.80 5.63
CA HIS A 227 -14.36 -24.90 4.68
C HIS A 227 -15.40 -24.74 3.57
N ARG A 228 -16.65 -24.41 3.91
CA ARG A 228 -17.70 -24.14 2.89
C ARG A 228 -17.32 -22.97 1.98
N VAL A 229 -16.75 -21.89 2.54
CA VAL A 229 -16.30 -20.73 1.77
C VAL A 229 -15.16 -21.09 0.82
N PHE A 230 -14.17 -21.87 1.27
CA PHE A 230 -13.07 -22.31 0.42
C PHE A 230 -13.59 -23.19 -0.74
N THR A 231 -14.47 -24.15 -0.45
CA THR A 231 -15.09 -24.97 -1.49
C THR A 231 -15.88 -24.12 -2.50
N LYS A 232 -16.63 -23.11 -2.03
CA LYS A 232 -17.35 -22.15 -2.89
C LYS A 232 -16.42 -21.33 -3.81
N ASN A 233 -15.15 -21.15 -3.43
CA ASN A 233 -14.11 -20.49 -4.22
C ASN A 233 -13.20 -21.50 -4.97
N ASN A 234 -13.72 -22.69 -5.24
CA ASN A 234 -13.10 -23.75 -6.04
C ASN A 234 -11.85 -24.39 -5.42
N TYR A 235 -11.61 -24.19 -4.12
CA TYR A 235 -10.49 -24.84 -3.45
C TYR A 235 -10.74 -26.33 -3.22
N ASN A 236 -9.80 -27.17 -3.65
CA ASN A 236 -9.85 -28.61 -3.37
C ASN A 236 -9.49 -28.93 -1.90
N ASN A 237 -10.08 -29.99 -1.37
CA ASN A 237 -9.95 -30.38 0.04
C ASN A 237 -8.51 -30.68 0.47
N ASP A 238 -7.69 -31.24 -0.42
CA ASP A 238 -6.29 -31.51 -0.12
C ASP A 238 -5.48 -30.23 0.02
N PHE A 239 -5.74 -29.24 -0.83
CA PHE A 239 -5.11 -27.93 -0.76
C PHE A 239 -5.54 -27.17 0.50
N ILE A 240 -6.83 -27.24 0.86
CA ILE A 240 -7.34 -26.70 2.13
C ILE A 240 -6.60 -27.34 3.30
N ARG A 241 -6.63 -28.67 3.41
CA ARG A 241 -6.02 -29.41 4.53
C ARG A 241 -4.52 -29.11 4.70
N ARG A 242 -3.79 -28.97 3.58
CA ARG A 242 -2.35 -28.65 3.60
C ARG A 242 -2.03 -27.22 4.01
N ASN A 243 -2.95 -26.27 3.80
CA ASN A 243 -2.71 -24.85 4.03
C ASN A 243 -3.48 -24.26 5.22
N THR A 244 -4.39 -25.02 5.83
CA THR A 244 -4.99 -24.68 7.13
C THR A 244 -3.90 -24.42 8.15
N HIS A 245 -3.97 -23.26 8.81
CA HIS A 245 -3.01 -22.89 9.83
C HIS A 245 -3.06 -23.88 11.00
N ARG A 246 -1.88 -24.33 11.42
CA ARG A 246 -1.68 -25.15 12.60
C ARG A 246 -0.80 -24.36 13.55
N PRO A 247 -1.20 -24.18 14.83
CA PRO A 247 -0.33 -23.57 15.82
C PRO A 247 0.92 -24.43 15.95
N THR A 248 2.07 -23.89 15.57
CA THR A 248 3.37 -24.53 15.84
C THR A 248 3.72 -24.30 17.32
N THR A 249 3.87 -25.37 18.08
CA THR A 249 4.37 -25.36 19.47
C THR A 249 5.88 -25.09 19.57
N THR A 250 6.58 -25.03 18.44
CA THR A 250 8.03 -24.82 18.40
C THR A 250 8.37 -23.33 18.36
N THR A 251 8.92 -22.84 19.46
CA THR A 251 9.92 -21.74 19.49
C THR A 251 11.21 -22.21 18.81
N GLU A 252 11.11 -22.62 17.55
CA GLU A 252 12.27 -22.73 16.69
C GLU A 252 12.33 -21.41 15.94
N THR A 253 13.18 -20.52 16.43
CA THR A 253 13.90 -19.59 15.57
C THR A 253 14.58 -20.46 14.51
N ASN A 254 13.85 -20.78 13.45
CA ASN A 254 14.46 -21.28 12.24
C ASN A 254 15.42 -20.16 11.84
N ASP A 255 16.71 -20.38 12.07
CA ASP A 255 17.82 -19.68 11.45
C ASP A 255 17.79 -19.95 9.94
N THR A 256 16.67 -19.64 9.28
CA THR A 256 16.66 -19.45 7.85
C THR A 256 17.56 -18.26 7.63
N ALA A 257 18.76 -18.54 7.11
CA ALA A 257 19.71 -17.53 6.69
C ALA A 257 18.94 -16.41 5.98
N THR A 258 19.15 -15.18 6.45
CA THR A 258 18.49 -14.03 5.85
C THR A 258 18.83 -14.00 4.36
N PRO A 259 17.83 -13.83 3.48
CA PRO A 259 18.10 -13.83 2.06
C PRO A 259 19.06 -12.68 1.74
N THR A 260 20.09 -12.95 0.93
CA THR A 260 21.09 -11.95 0.52
C THR A 260 20.41 -10.76 -0.13
N THR A 261 19.35 -11.01 -0.91
CA THR A 261 18.50 -9.96 -1.46
C THR A 261 17.11 -10.52 -1.83
N THR A 262 16.18 -9.64 -2.17
CA THR A 262 14.85 -10.00 -2.66
C THR A 262 14.59 -9.41 -4.05
N ALA A 263 14.34 -10.26 -5.03
CA ALA A 263 13.90 -9.87 -6.36
C ALA A 263 12.36 -9.98 -6.46
N THR A 264 11.71 -8.95 -6.99
CA THR A 264 10.27 -9.00 -7.29
C THR A 264 10.09 -9.16 -8.78
N ILE A 265 9.39 -10.21 -9.21
CA ILE A 265 9.16 -10.49 -10.65
C ILE A 265 7.66 -10.63 -10.94
N PRO A 266 7.21 -10.28 -12.16
CA PRO A 266 5.87 -10.61 -12.63
C PRO A 266 5.57 -12.10 -12.48
N TYR A 267 4.33 -12.44 -12.10
CA TYR A 267 3.90 -13.83 -12.08
C TYR A 267 3.46 -14.29 -13.46
N ILE A 268 4.15 -15.29 -13.99
CA ILE A 268 3.86 -16.02 -15.23
C ILE A 268 3.96 -17.50 -14.86
N LYS A 269 2.82 -18.18 -14.83
CA LYS A 269 2.69 -19.58 -14.42
C LYS A 269 3.69 -20.45 -15.18
N GLY A 270 4.48 -21.23 -14.44
CA GLY A 270 5.52 -22.12 -14.95
C GLY A 270 6.88 -21.42 -15.10
N MET A 271 6.91 -20.18 -15.61
CA MET A 271 8.15 -19.44 -15.84
C MET A 271 8.68 -18.79 -14.56
N SER A 272 7.82 -18.09 -13.82
CA SER A 272 8.26 -17.36 -12.62
C SER A 272 8.72 -18.31 -11.52
N GLU A 273 8.12 -19.49 -11.40
CA GLU A 273 8.57 -20.55 -10.49
C GLU A 273 9.90 -21.16 -10.93
N ASN A 274 10.12 -21.32 -12.25
CA ASN A 274 11.43 -21.73 -12.78
C ASN A 274 12.51 -20.72 -12.39
N ILE A 275 12.25 -19.43 -12.59
CA ILE A 275 13.17 -18.35 -12.22
C ILE A 275 13.44 -18.37 -10.71
N SER A 276 12.40 -18.53 -9.88
CA SER A 276 12.58 -18.68 -8.43
C SER A 276 13.50 -19.83 -8.05
N ARG A 277 13.37 -20.98 -8.72
CA ARG A 277 14.23 -22.15 -8.49
C ARG A 277 15.68 -21.90 -8.93
N ILE A 278 15.90 -21.18 -10.03
CA ILE A 278 17.24 -20.82 -10.50
C ILE A 278 17.93 -19.85 -9.54
N LEU A 279 17.17 -18.94 -8.94
CA LEU A 279 17.69 -17.91 -8.03
C LEU A 279 17.90 -18.40 -6.59
N LEU A 280 17.26 -19.52 -6.21
CA LEU A 280 17.33 -20.07 -4.85
C LEU A 280 18.76 -20.42 -4.39
N PRO A 281 19.62 -21.10 -5.19
CA PRO A 281 21.01 -21.40 -4.79
C PRO A 281 21.87 -20.17 -4.55
N PHE A 282 21.49 -19.02 -5.09
CA PHE A 282 22.18 -17.74 -4.89
C PHE A 282 21.69 -16.98 -3.64
N ASN A 283 20.84 -17.63 -2.82
CA ASN A 283 20.19 -17.02 -1.65
C ASN A 283 19.39 -15.74 -2.00
N ILE A 284 18.80 -15.71 -3.20
CA ILE A 284 17.94 -14.62 -3.68
C ILE A 284 16.48 -15.02 -3.48
N ARG A 285 15.78 -14.33 -2.59
CA ARG A 285 14.34 -14.53 -2.41
C ARG A 285 13.58 -13.94 -3.58
N VAL A 286 12.67 -14.70 -4.17
CA VAL A 286 11.82 -14.20 -5.26
C VAL A 286 10.39 -13.99 -4.75
N ALA A 287 9.90 -12.75 -4.89
CA ALA A 287 8.51 -12.40 -4.65
C ALA A 287 7.78 -12.28 -5.99
N HIS A 288 6.67 -13.00 -6.15
CA HIS A 288 5.86 -12.95 -7.36
C HIS A 288 4.79 -11.86 -7.26
N LYS A 289 4.69 -11.03 -8.29
CA LYS A 289 3.71 -9.95 -8.39
C LYS A 289 2.73 -10.20 -9.53
N PRO A 290 1.42 -10.38 -9.26
CA PRO A 290 0.40 -10.34 -10.29
C PRO A 290 0.41 -8.97 -11.00
N ILE A 291 0.43 -8.96 -12.33
CA ILE A 291 0.57 -7.73 -13.13
C ILE A 291 -0.72 -7.23 -13.78
N THR A 292 -1.73 -8.09 -13.93
CA THR A 292 -3.04 -7.77 -14.55
C THR A 292 -4.14 -7.98 -13.52
N THR A 293 -4.26 -7.06 -12.58
CA THR A 293 -5.23 -7.15 -11.48
C THR A 293 -6.55 -6.49 -11.86
N LEU A 294 -7.66 -6.99 -11.31
CA LEU A 294 -8.98 -6.34 -11.48
C LEU A 294 -8.97 -4.88 -11.04
N ARG A 295 -8.17 -4.54 -10.01
CA ARG A 295 -7.97 -3.15 -9.58
C ARG A 295 -7.45 -2.28 -10.72
N GLN A 296 -6.42 -2.71 -11.46
CA GLN A 296 -5.90 -1.93 -12.59
C GLN A 296 -6.92 -1.77 -13.73
N LEU A 297 -7.79 -2.77 -13.92
CA LEU A 297 -8.80 -2.75 -14.98
C LEU A 297 -10.03 -1.90 -14.60
N LEU A 298 -10.46 -1.99 -13.34
CA LEU A 298 -11.76 -1.45 -12.89
C LEU A 298 -11.64 -0.17 -12.07
N THR A 299 -10.49 0.12 -11.45
CA THR A 299 -10.33 1.29 -10.58
C THR A 299 -9.41 2.34 -11.24
N ASN A 300 -10.02 3.23 -12.02
CA ASN A 300 -9.39 4.46 -12.50
C ASN A 300 -10.00 5.65 -11.75
N VAL A 301 -9.77 5.71 -10.43
CA VAL A 301 -10.43 6.70 -9.55
C VAL A 301 -9.79 8.09 -9.66
N LYS A 302 -8.52 8.15 -10.09
CA LYS A 302 -7.78 9.40 -10.28
C LYS A 302 -7.77 9.81 -11.74
N ASP A 303 -7.81 11.11 -11.98
CA ASP A 303 -7.58 11.67 -13.30
C ASP A 303 -6.23 11.22 -13.83
N LYS A 304 -6.22 10.93 -15.12
CA LYS A 304 -4.99 10.63 -15.84
C LYS A 304 -4.39 11.96 -16.26
N ASP A 305 -3.18 12.25 -15.77
CA ASP A 305 -2.39 13.35 -16.31
C ASP A 305 -2.28 13.20 -17.84
N GLU A 306 -2.31 14.33 -18.55
CA GLU A 306 -2.02 14.32 -19.98
C GLU A 306 -0.66 13.66 -20.23
N PRO A 307 -0.50 12.88 -21.31
CA PRO A 307 0.74 12.16 -21.60
C PRO A 307 2.01 13.02 -21.51
N ARG A 308 1.94 14.28 -21.96
CA ARG A 308 3.07 15.21 -21.94
C ARG A 308 3.37 15.76 -20.55
N ASN A 309 2.39 15.74 -19.64
CA ASN A 309 2.52 16.31 -18.32
C ASN A 309 3.10 15.36 -17.28
N ARG A 310 3.26 14.09 -17.64
CA ARG A 310 3.78 13.05 -16.75
C ARG A 310 5.30 13.09 -16.65
N GLN A 311 5.77 12.80 -15.44
CA GLN A 311 7.17 12.56 -15.16
C GLN A 311 7.60 11.14 -15.58
N GLY A 312 8.90 10.94 -15.74
CA GLY A 312 9.46 9.62 -16.03
C GLY A 312 9.17 9.15 -17.46
N THR A 313 9.17 10.08 -18.41
CA THR A 313 8.75 9.83 -19.78
C THR A 313 9.91 9.35 -20.66
N ILE A 314 9.67 8.32 -21.46
CA ILE A 314 10.51 7.95 -22.61
C ILE A 314 9.82 8.50 -23.86
N TYR A 315 10.52 9.31 -24.64
CA TYR A 315 9.93 10.06 -25.75
C TYR A 315 10.76 9.94 -27.03
N LYS A 316 10.08 10.21 -28.15
CA LYS A 316 10.63 10.26 -29.50
C LYS A 316 10.44 11.65 -30.10
N ILE A 317 11.49 12.17 -30.74
CA ILE A 317 11.48 13.42 -31.51
C ILE A 317 12.02 13.11 -32.89
N ASN A 318 11.31 13.51 -33.93
CA ASN A 318 11.72 13.27 -35.31
C ASN A 318 12.46 14.48 -35.88
N CYS A 319 13.36 14.23 -36.82
CA CYS A 319 13.82 15.25 -37.75
C CYS A 319 12.74 15.49 -38.80
N SER A 320 12.51 16.75 -39.18
CA SER A 320 11.56 17.10 -40.25
C SER A 320 12.11 16.79 -41.64
N ASP A 321 13.43 16.85 -41.79
CA ASP A 321 14.08 16.83 -43.11
C ASP A 321 14.77 15.49 -43.42
N CYS A 322 14.81 14.55 -42.46
CA CYS A 322 15.32 13.20 -42.70
C CYS A 322 14.67 12.16 -41.80
N GLN A 323 14.96 10.87 -42.04
CA GLN A 323 14.40 9.75 -41.28
C GLN A 323 14.99 9.61 -39.86
N ALA A 324 15.93 10.49 -39.48
CA ALA A 324 16.57 10.40 -38.18
C ALA A 324 15.59 10.73 -37.05
N SER A 325 15.67 9.97 -35.96
CA SER A 325 14.87 10.24 -34.77
C SER A 325 15.71 10.17 -33.51
N TYR A 326 15.36 10.98 -32.52
CA TYR A 326 15.96 10.99 -31.20
C TYR A 326 15.03 10.32 -30.22
N ILE A 327 15.53 9.29 -29.55
CA ILE A 327 14.90 8.70 -28.37
C ILE A 327 15.60 9.26 -27.13
N GLY A 328 14.83 9.67 -26.14
CA GLY A 328 15.39 10.13 -24.87
C GLY A 328 14.51 9.78 -23.69
N GLU A 329 15.10 9.82 -22.50
CA GLU A 329 14.37 9.72 -21.24
C GLU A 329 14.38 11.05 -20.48
N THR A 330 13.41 11.22 -19.58
CA THR A 330 13.45 12.29 -18.59
C THR A 330 12.72 11.89 -17.32
N GLY A 331 13.33 12.20 -16.17
CA GLY A 331 12.65 12.19 -14.88
C GLY A 331 11.66 13.35 -14.69
N ARG A 332 11.72 14.38 -15.54
CA ARG A 332 10.83 15.56 -15.49
C ARG A 332 9.62 15.39 -16.41
N ASN A 333 8.75 16.40 -16.40
CA ASN A 333 7.69 16.56 -17.39
C ASN A 333 8.29 16.73 -18.80
N LEU A 334 7.68 16.08 -19.80
CA LEU A 334 8.17 16.11 -21.19
C LEU A 334 8.21 17.53 -21.77
N THR A 335 7.21 18.37 -21.47
CA THR A 335 7.17 19.77 -21.90
C THR A 335 8.40 20.53 -21.43
N THR A 336 8.77 20.39 -20.16
CA THR A 336 10.01 20.99 -19.62
C THR A 336 11.22 20.47 -20.38
N ARG A 337 11.31 19.16 -20.60
CA ARG A 337 12.43 18.57 -21.33
C ARG A 337 12.54 19.07 -22.78
N LEU A 338 11.43 19.22 -23.49
CA LEU A 338 11.40 19.79 -24.83
C LEU A 338 11.90 21.24 -24.84
N THR A 339 11.55 22.07 -23.85
CA THR A 339 12.08 23.44 -23.75
C THR A 339 13.59 23.47 -23.52
N GLU A 340 14.13 22.53 -22.74
CA GLU A 340 15.57 22.37 -22.56
C GLU A 340 16.27 22.00 -23.88
N HIS A 341 15.73 21.06 -24.66
CA HIS A 341 16.28 20.70 -25.97
C HIS A 341 16.23 21.88 -26.94
N ARG A 342 15.10 22.58 -27.06
CA ARG A 342 14.99 23.79 -27.91
C ARG A 342 16.05 24.84 -27.54
N ARG A 343 16.27 25.05 -26.23
CA ARG A 343 17.31 25.96 -25.73
C ARG A 343 18.73 25.50 -26.11
N ALA A 344 19.01 24.20 -26.00
CA ALA A 344 20.30 23.62 -26.36
C ALA A 344 20.58 23.73 -27.87
N THR A 345 19.58 23.43 -28.70
CA THR A 345 19.64 23.59 -30.17
C THR A 345 19.94 25.03 -30.57
N ARG A 346 19.24 26.01 -29.98
CA ARG A 346 19.50 27.43 -30.25
C ARG A 346 20.91 27.89 -29.84
N LYS A 347 21.50 27.26 -28.82
CA LYS A 347 22.85 27.55 -28.35
C LYS A 347 23.94 26.81 -29.13
N GLY A 348 23.58 25.86 -30.00
CA GLY A 348 24.54 25.00 -30.69
C GLY A 348 25.30 24.07 -29.75
N ASP A 349 24.67 23.64 -28.65
CA ASP A 349 25.30 22.79 -27.64
C ASP A 349 25.56 21.37 -28.18
N VAL A 350 26.81 21.10 -28.55
CA VAL A 350 27.24 19.80 -29.11
C VAL A 350 27.15 18.63 -28.13
N SER A 351 26.94 18.87 -26.83
CA SER A 351 26.68 17.78 -25.87
C SER A 351 25.27 17.19 -26.02
N ASN A 352 24.38 17.91 -26.70
CA ASN A 352 23.02 17.46 -26.98
C ASN A 352 22.93 16.90 -28.40
N HIS A 353 22.67 15.60 -28.55
CA HIS A 353 22.63 14.93 -29.85
C HIS A 353 21.65 15.57 -30.86
N ILE A 354 20.52 16.14 -30.39
CA ILE A 354 19.59 16.84 -31.28
C ILE A 354 20.19 18.16 -31.79
N ALA A 355 20.85 18.90 -30.90
CA ALA A 355 21.51 20.15 -31.26
C ALA A 355 22.73 19.91 -32.16
N GLU A 356 23.49 18.85 -31.92
CA GLU A 356 24.59 18.42 -32.78
C GLU A 356 24.08 18.08 -34.18
N HIS A 357 23.03 17.26 -34.30
CA HIS A 357 22.40 16.94 -35.60
C HIS A 357 21.97 18.22 -36.34
N HIS A 358 21.18 19.07 -35.68
CA HIS A 358 20.72 20.33 -36.25
C HIS A 358 21.89 21.20 -36.75
N ARG A 359 22.97 21.31 -35.96
CA ARG A 359 24.15 22.12 -36.31
C ARG A 359 24.90 21.55 -37.52
N LEU A 360 25.00 20.22 -37.64
CA LEU A 360 25.77 19.56 -38.70
C LEU A 360 25.01 19.49 -40.02
N THR A 361 23.69 19.27 -39.98
CA THR A 361 22.88 19.06 -41.18
C THR A 361 22.06 20.29 -41.58
N ASN A 362 21.94 21.28 -40.69
CA ASN A 362 21.01 22.40 -40.82
C ASN A 362 19.53 21.96 -40.99
N HIS A 363 19.19 20.76 -40.51
CA HIS A 363 17.83 20.23 -40.58
C HIS A 363 16.95 20.79 -39.46
N ASN A 364 15.67 20.96 -39.74
CA ASN A 364 14.64 21.32 -38.79
C ASN A 364 14.21 20.11 -37.95
N ILE A 365 14.01 20.36 -36.65
CA ILE A 365 13.55 19.35 -35.71
C ILE A 365 12.05 19.51 -35.50
N ASP A 366 11.29 18.42 -35.61
CA ASP A 366 9.86 18.43 -35.37
C ASP A 366 9.57 18.28 -33.87
N TRP A 367 9.54 19.43 -33.19
CA TRP A 367 9.27 19.48 -31.76
C TRP A 367 7.81 19.21 -31.40
N ASP A 368 6.89 19.50 -32.31
CA ASP A 368 5.45 19.51 -32.02
C ASP A 368 4.85 18.11 -32.16
N SER A 369 5.42 17.24 -33.01
CA SER A 369 5.08 15.82 -33.07
C SER A 369 5.74 14.95 -32.01
N ALA A 370 6.47 15.54 -31.05
CA ALA A 370 7.13 14.80 -29.99
C ALA A 370 6.14 13.83 -29.29
N GLN A 371 6.47 12.55 -29.35
CA GLN A 371 5.62 11.45 -28.92
C GLN A 371 6.15 10.86 -27.61
N CYS A 372 5.27 10.65 -26.65
CA CYS A 372 5.59 9.79 -25.52
C CYS A 372 5.42 8.32 -25.93
N LEU A 373 6.50 7.53 -25.83
CA LEU A 373 6.49 6.10 -26.13
C LEU A 373 6.02 5.28 -24.94
N THR A 374 6.52 5.58 -23.74
CA THR A 374 6.12 4.90 -22.49
C THR A 374 6.58 5.70 -21.26
N TYR A 375 6.27 5.19 -20.07
CA TYR A 375 6.61 5.80 -18.78
C TYR A 375 7.27 4.81 -17.83
N SER A 376 8.24 5.30 -17.05
CA SER A 376 8.74 4.64 -15.85
C SER A 376 9.26 5.68 -14.86
N THR A 377 8.82 5.61 -13.61
CA THR A 377 9.38 6.45 -12.54
C THR A 377 10.74 5.95 -12.06
N ASP A 378 11.05 4.67 -12.29
CA ASP A 378 12.35 4.07 -11.99
C ASP A 378 13.40 4.46 -13.03
N TYR A 379 14.51 5.02 -12.57
CA TYR A 379 15.59 5.54 -13.42
C TYR A 379 16.26 4.46 -14.27
N PHE A 380 16.58 3.30 -13.69
CA PHE A 380 17.27 2.22 -14.41
C PHE A 380 16.35 1.58 -15.45
N GLN A 381 15.06 1.44 -15.14
CA GLN A 381 14.07 1.02 -16.11
C GLN A 381 13.94 2.03 -17.26
N ARG A 382 13.98 3.35 -16.98
CA ARG A 382 13.97 4.36 -18.05
C ARG A 382 15.17 4.24 -18.97
N LEU A 383 16.38 4.11 -18.43
CA LEU A 383 17.59 3.91 -19.25
C LEU A 383 17.49 2.65 -20.12
N THR A 384 17.00 1.56 -19.54
CA THR A 384 16.82 0.30 -20.27
C THR A 384 15.79 0.46 -21.39
N LEU A 385 14.68 1.17 -21.13
CA LEU A 385 13.63 1.44 -22.10
C LEU A 385 14.10 2.40 -23.19
N GLU A 386 14.85 3.45 -22.86
CA GLU A 386 15.47 4.36 -23.83
C GLU A 386 16.35 3.55 -24.79
N SER A 387 17.28 2.74 -24.26
CA SER A 387 18.09 1.84 -25.07
C SER A 387 17.26 0.90 -25.91
N TRP A 388 16.22 0.30 -25.34
CA TRP A 388 15.31 -0.60 -26.06
C TRP A 388 14.68 0.08 -27.28
N PHE A 389 14.04 1.23 -27.09
CA PHE A 389 13.41 1.96 -28.19
C PHE A 389 14.42 2.50 -29.19
N THR A 390 15.61 2.93 -28.73
CA THR A 390 16.68 3.37 -29.63
C THR A 390 17.12 2.27 -30.58
N ASN A 391 17.25 1.03 -30.10
CA ASN A 391 17.64 -0.11 -30.93
C ASN A 391 16.51 -0.60 -31.87
N LEU A 392 15.29 -0.10 -31.72
CA LEU A 392 14.20 -0.33 -32.67
C LEU A 392 14.19 0.69 -33.81
N GLU A 393 14.89 1.83 -33.66
CA GLU A 393 14.98 2.84 -34.70
C GLU A 393 16.05 2.49 -35.74
N GLN A 394 15.76 2.76 -37.01
CA GLN A 394 16.70 2.51 -38.11
C GLN A 394 17.84 3.54 -38.12
N THR A 395 17.51 4.81 -37.83
CA THR A 395 18.44 5.94 -37.84
C THR A 395 18.33 6.74 -36.53
N PRO A 396 18.75 6.17 -35.39
CA PRO A 396 18.73 6.88 -34.12
C PRO A 396 19.82 7.97 -34.06
N LEU A 397 19.47 9.14 -33.53
CA LEU A 397 20.41 10.24 -33.26
C LEU A 397 21.22 10.03 -31.97
N ASN A 398 20.65 9.29 -31.02
CA ASN A 398 21.20 9.14 -29.69
C ASN A 398 22.15 7.93 -29.57
N ARG A 399 23.20 8.09 -28.75
CA ARG A 399 24.00 6.97 -28.26
C ARG A 399 23.32 6.40 -27.02
N CYS A 400 22.99 5.11 -27.02
CA CYS A 400 22.33 4.45 -25.90
C CYS A 400 23.22 3.40 -25.23
N GLN A 401 22.84 2.97 -24.02
CA GLN A 401 23.52 1.90 -23.30
C GLN A 401 23.39 0.57 -24.06
N GLN A 402 24.48 -0.20 -24.11
CA GLN A 402 24.49 -1.56 -24.64
C GLN A 402 23.52 -2.45 -23.84
N LEU A 403 22.50 -2.97 -24.53
CA LEU A 403 21.58 -3.93 -23.93
C LEU A 403 22.23 -5.32 -23.81
N PRO A 404 21.96 -6.08 -22.74
CA PRO A 404 22.39 -7.47 -22.61
C PRO A 404 21.91 -8.34 -23.78
N ALA A 405 22.66 -9.39 -24.10
CA ALA A 405 22.40 -10.28 -25.24
C ALA A 405 20.95 -10.82 -25.33
N PRO A 406 20.26 -11.18 -24.23
CA PRO A 406 18.86 -11.62 -24.30
C PRO A 406 17.92 -10.58 -24.93
N TYR A 407 18.13 -9.28 -24.67
CA TYR A 407 17.30 -8.22 -25.24
C TYR A 407 17.57 -8.03 -26.73
N LYS A 408 18.82 -8.20 -27.18
CA LYS A 408 19.19 -8.09 -28.61
C LYS A 408 18.44 -9.11 -29.46
N ARG A 409 18.26 -10.33 -28.95
CA ARG A 409 17.47 -11.36 -29.63
C ARG A 409 16.00 -10.96 -29.78
N LEU A 410 15.39 -10.45 -28.70
CA LEU A 410 14.00 -10.00 -28.74
C LEU A 410 13.79 -8.82 -29.70
N ILE A 411 14.74 -7.88 -29.74
CA ILE A 411 14.72 -6.75 -30.69
C ILE A 411 14.77 -7.27 -32.13
N HIS A 412 15.64 -8.25 -32.41
CA HIS A 412 15.72 -8.84 -33.74
C HIS A 412 14.38 -9.47 -34.18
N ASP A 413 13.75 -10.25 -33.30
CA ASP A 413 12.46 -10.91 -33.57
C ASP A 413 11.34 -9.87 -33.83
N ILE A 414 11.34 -8.77 -33.08
CA ILE A 414 10.40 -7.66 -33.25
C ILE A 414 10.62 -6.96 -34.59
N ASN A 415 11.86 -6.67 -34.95
CA ASN A 415 12.19 -6.00 -36.21
C ASN A 415 11.76 -6.85 -37.41
N ILE A 416 12.02 -8.17 -37.39
CA ILE A 416 11.51 -9.10 -38.42
C ILE A 416 9.98 -9.02 -38.54
N THR A 417 9.29 -8.98 -37.41
CA THR A 417 7.83 -8.92 -37.38
C THR A 417 7.30 -7.60 -37.94
N ASN A 418 7.96 -6.48 -37.64
CA ASN A 418 7.58 -5.16 -38.13
C ASN A 418 7.83 -5.01 -39.65
N ASP A 419 8.93 -5.56 -40.16
CA ASP A 419 9.23 -5.53 -41.59
C ASP A 419 8.20 -6.33 -42.41
N ARG A 420 7.74 -7.46 -41.88
CA ARG A 420 6.64 -8.25 -42.47
C ARG A 420 5.32 -7.49 -42.52
N LYS A 421 5.04 -6.62 -41.54
CA LYS A 421 3.81 -5.80 -41.51
C LYS A 421 3.87 -4.57 -42.42
N ARG A 422 5.06 -4.11 -42.79
CA ARG A 422 5.26 -2.98 -43.74
C ARG A 422 5.19 -3.40 -45.20
N THR A 423 5.35 -4.71 -45.46
CA THR A 423 5.37 -5.31 -46.80
C THR A 423 4.02 -5.91 -47.21
N THR A 424 3.03 -5.88 -46.32
CA THR A 424 1.61 -6.21 -46.53
C THR A 424 0.77 -4.94 -46.44
#